data_AF-A0A8J2UMH9-F1
#
_entry.id   AF-A0A8J2UMH9-F1
#
_cell.length_a   1.000
_cell.length_b   1.000
_cell.length_c   1.000
_cell.angle_alpha   90.00
_cell.angle_beta   90.00
_cell.angle_gamma   90.00
#
_symmetry.space_group_name_H-M   'P 1'
#
loop_
_entity.id
_entity.type
_entity.pdbx_description
1 polymer ?
#
loop_
_entity_poly.entity_id
_entity_poly.type
_entity_poly.pdbx_seq_one_letter_code
_entity_poly.pdbx_strand_id
1 'polypeptide(L)'
;MGIPVNQFGIPQYPHDDARRLFVLACAIDLLERPTPSALDDLTGIDRTIIDEAVQKLCEQYGMTIHKFGDAYRIESWGDILNKDGVQKIMRPAA
;
A
#
# COMPACT_ATOMS: atom_id res chain seq x y z
N MET A 1 -2.14 21.02 -10.99
CA MET A 1 -2.67 20.74 -9.63
C MET A 1 -1.88 19.57 -9.08
N GLY A 2 -1.28 19.71 -7.88
CA GLY A 2 -0.53 18.63 -7.24
C GLY A 2 -1.45 17.54 -6.69
N ILE A 3 -0.90 16.35 -6.45
CA ILE A 3 -1.62 15.28 -5.73
C ILE A 3 -1.69 15.70 -4.25
N PRO A 4 -2.88 15.71 -3.62
CA PRO A 4 -2.98 16.04 -2.20
C PRO A 4 -2.21 14.99 -1.36
N VAL A 5 -1.65 15.41 -0.22
CA VAL A 5 -0.96 14.52 0.72
C VAL A 5 -1.65 14.59 2.08
N ASN A 6 -1.63 13.49 2.84
CA ASN A 6 -2.12 13.48 4.22
C ASN A 6 -1.06 14.04 5.20
N GLN A 7 -1.38 14.03 6.50
CA GLN A 7 -0.48 14.51 7.56
C GLN A 7 0.86 13.77 7.67
N PHE A 8 0.97 12.58 7.08
CA PHE A 8 2.20 11.78 7.02
C PHE A 8 2.98 12.00 5.71
N GLY A 9 2.53 12.92 4.85
CA GLY A 9 3.13 13.17 3.54
C GLY A 9 2.77 12.13 2.49
N ILE A 10 1.80 11.23 2.76
CA ILE A 10 1.42 10.17 1.83
C ILE A 10 0.44 10.69 0.78
N PRO A 11 0.75 10.52 -0.53
CA PRO A 11 -0.15 10.93 -1.61
C PRO A 11 -1.53 10.28 -1.52
N GLN A 12 -2.57 11.10 -1.72
CA GLN A 12 -3.98 10.71 -1.66
C GLN A 12 -4.55 10.66 -3.09
N TYR A 13 -4.68 9.45 -3.62
CA TYR A 13 -5.18 9.21 -4.97
C TYR A 13 -6.70 8.92 -4.99
N PRO A 14 -7.39 9.19 -6.12
CA PRO A 14 -8.80 8.81 -6.31
C PRO A 14 -9.05 7.31 -6.12
N HIS A 15 -10.28 6.92 -5.77
CA HIS A 15 -10.65 5.54 -5.42
C HIS A 15 -10.20 4.49 -6.46
N ASP A 16 -10.41 4.77 -7.75
CA ASP A 16 -10.09 3.84 -8.85
C ASP A 16 -8.64 3.93 -9.35
N ASP A 17 -7.77 4.71 -8.69
CA ASP A 17 -6.38 4.88 -9.08
C ASP A 17 -5.51 3.74 -8.56
N ALA A 18 -4.87 3.01 -9.48
CA ALA A 18 -3.96 1.90 -9.16
C ALA A 18 -2.85 2.28 -8.16
N ARG A 19 -2.42 3.55 -8.13
CA ARG A 19 -1.39 4.01 -7.19
C ARG A 19 -1.83 3.92 -5.74
N ARG A 20 -3.13 3.87 -5.42
CA ARG A 20 -3.60 3.55 -4.06
C ARG A 20 -3.13 2.17 -3.60
N LEU A 21 -3.17 1.18 -4.50
CA LEU A 21 -2.69 -0.17 -4.19
C LEU A 21 -1.18 -0.16 -3.94
N PHE A 22 -0.43 0.62 -4.69
CA PHE A 22 1.02 0.74 -4.50
C PHE A 22 1.38 1.45 -3.19
N VAL A 23 0.61 2.47 -2.80
CA VAL A 23 0.68 3.07 -1.46
C VAL A 23 0.43 2.01 -0.39
N LEU A 24 -0.60 1.19 -0.54
CA LEU A 24 -0.87 0.10 0.41
C LEU A 24 0.30 -0.89 0.50
N ALA A 25 0.84 -1.34 -0.63
CA ALA A 25 1.99 -2.25 -0.68
C ALA A 25 3.21 -1.67 0.02
N CYS A 26 3.53 -0.39 -0.22
CA CYS A 26 4.62 0.29 0.47
C CYS A 26 4.37 0.41 1.98
N ALA A 27 3.13 0.67 2.40
CA ALA A 27 2.80 0.76 3.81
C ALA A 27 2.95 -0.59 4.53
N ILE A 28 2.58 -1.70 3.88
CA ILE A 28 2.81 -3.06 4.40
C ILE A 28 4.30 -3.36 4.53
N ASP A 29 5.13 -2.94 3.57
CA ASP A 29 6.59 -3.13 3.61
C ASP A 29 7.29 -2.24 4.65
N LEU A 30 6.71 -1.08 4.97
CA LEU A 30 7.29 -0.08 5.87
C LEU A 30 6.97 -0.32 7.35
N LEU A 31 5.73 -0.71 7.67
CA LEU A 31 5.28 -0.86 9.05
C LEU A 31 5.81 -2.15 9.66
N GLU A 32 6.27 -2.06 10.91
CA GLU A 32 6.67 -3.25 11.69
C GLU A 32 5.48 -4.20 11.93
N ARG A 33 4.28 -3.64 12.13
CA ARG A 33 3.03 -4.37 12.31
C ARG A 33 1.90 -3.74 11.48
N PRO A 34 1.76 -4.10 10.21
CA PRO A 34 0.77 -3.51 9.32
C PRO A 34 -0.61 -4.15 9.55
N THR A 35 -1.33 -3.68 10.58
CA THR A 35 -2.73 -4.05 10.78
C THR A 35 -3.65 -3.21 9.89
N PRO A 36 -4.89 -3.64 9.61
CA PRO A 36 -5.85 -2.81 8.84
C PRO A 36 -6.01 -1.40 9.41
N SER A 37 -6.03 -1.24 10.73
CA SER A 37 -6.13 0.08 11.35
C SER A 37 -4.86 0.92 11.14
N ALA A 38 -3.67 0.34 11.30
CA ALA A 38 -2.42 1.06 11.10
C ALA A 38 -2.20 1.46 9.63
N LEU A 39 -2.65 0.61 8.70
CA LEU A 39 -2.62 0.90 7.27
C LEU A 39 -3.58 2.02 6.89
N ASP A 40 -4.80 2.00 7.44
CA ASP A 40 -5.78 3.09 7.26
C ASP A 40 -5.22 4.41 7.80
N ASP A 41 -4.73 4.42 9.05
CA ASP A 41 -4.15 5.62 9.67
C ASP A 41 -3.01 6.21 8.81
N LEU A 42 -2.11 5.38 8.30
CA LEU A 42 -0.97 5.84 7.51
C LEU A 42 -1.36 6.28 6.07
N THR A 43 -2.22 5.51 5.41
CA THR A 43 -2.47 5.65 3.96
C THR A 43 -3.75 6.40 3.61
N GLY A 44 -4.73 6.46 4.51
CA GLY A 44 -6.10 6.92 4.23
C GLY A 44 -6.93 5.93 3.42
N ILE A 45 -6.53 4.66 3.37
CA ILE A 45 -7.30 3.59 2.74
C ILE A 45 -8.15 2.92 3.83
N ASP A 46 -9.48 2.99 3.67
CA ASP A 46 -10.43 2.45 4.62
C ASP A 46 -10.09 1.01 5.02
N ARG A 47 -9.92 0.77 6.31
CA ARG A 47 -9.59 -0.55 6.87
C ARG A 47 -10.51 -1.68 6.42
N THR A 48 -11.76 -1.38 6.07
CA THR A 48 -12.77 -2.37 5.65
C THR A 48 -12.50 -2.94 4.25
N ILE A 49 -11.72 -2.25 3.42
CA ILE A 49 -11.38 -2.68 2.06
C ILE A 49 -9.94 -3.18 1.92
N ILE A 50 -9.16 -3.20 3.00
CA ILE A 50 -7.74 -3.58 2.96
C ILE A 50 -7.56 -5.03 2.49
N ASP A 51 -8.40 -5.96 2.95
CA ASP A 51 -8.35 -7.36 2.50
C ASP A 51 -8.57 -7.48 0.98
N GLU A 52 -9.57 -6.76 0.44
CA GLU A 52 -9.85 -6.73 -1.00
C GLU A 52 -8.69 -6.08 -1.79
N ALA A 53 -8.12 -4.99 -1.26
CA ALA A 53 -7.00 -4.31 -1.88
C ALA A 53 -5.72 -5.16 -1.89
N VAL A 54 -5.45 -5.91 -0.82
CA VAL A 54 -4.37 -6.90 -0.76
C VAL A 54 -4.60 -8.02 -1.76
N GLN A 55 -5.84 -8.52 -1.90
CA GLN A 55 -6.15 -9.52 -2.92
C GLN A 55 -5.89 -9.00 -4.33
N LYS A 56 -6.25 -7.74 -4.63
CA LYS A 56 -5.92 -7.11 -5.92
C LYS A 56 -4.41 -7.00 -6.16
N LEU A 57 -3.61 -6.70 -5.12
CA LEU A 57 -2.14 -6.70 -5.23
C LEU A 57 -1.60 -8.09 -5.59
N CYS A 58 -2.15 -9.15 -5.01
CA CYS A 58 -1.75 -10.52 -5.34
C CYS A 58 -2.20 -10.91 -6.75
N GLU A 59 -3.48 -10.70 -7.11
CA GLU A 59 -4.06 -11.19 -8.36
C GLU A 59 -3.61 -10.38 -9.59
N GLN A 60 -3.55 -9.05 -9.48
CA GLN A 60 -3.29 -8.17 -10.63
C GLN A 60 -1.81 -7.82 -10.79
N TYR A 61 -1.06 -7.85 -9.69
CA TYR A 61 0.33 -7.41 -9.65
C TYR A 61 1.30 -8.51 -9.22
N GLY A 62 0.83 -9.74 -9.06
CA GLY A 62 1.68 -10.92 -8.84
C GLY A 62 2.44 -10.91 -7.50
N MET A 63 2.01 -10.08 -6.55
CA MET A 63 2.61 -10.06 -5.21
C MET A 63 2.21 -11.30 -4.42
N THR A 64 3.01 -11.65 -3.42
CA THR A 64 2.67 -12.67 -2.42
C THR A 64 2.63 -12.01 -1.06
N ILE A 65 1.42 -11.83 -0.52
CA ILE A 65 1.16 -11.17 0.75
C ILE A 65 0.35 -12.11 1.63
N HIS A 66 0.86 -12.38 2.83
CA HIS A 66 0.21 -13.24 3.81
C HIS A 66 -0.38 -12.42 4.95
N LYS A 67 -1.48 -12.92 5.53
CA LYS A 67 -2.07 -12.38 6.75
C LYS A 67 -1.73 -13.30 7.92
N PHE A 68 -1.01 -12.77 8.90
CA PHE A 68 -0.64 -13.46 10.13
C PHE A 68 -1.42 -12.84 11.30
N GLY A 69 -2.53 -13.46 11.67
CA GLY A 69 -3.46 -12.88 12.65
C GLY A 69 -4.10 -11.61 12.09
N ASP A 70 -3.77 -10.47 12.69
CA ASP A 70 -4.29 -9.15 12.32
C ASP A 70 -3.33 -8.32 11.46
N ALA A 71 -2.13 -8.83 11.13
CA ALA A 71 -1.11 -8.10 10.39
C ALA A 71 -0.80 -8.75 9.04
N TYR A 72 -0.46 -7.94 8.05
CA TYR A 72 0.00 -8.39 6.73
C TYR A 72 1.53 -8.52 6.69
N ARG A 73 2.04 -9.32 5.77
CA ARG A 73 3.48 -9.39 5.48
C ARG A 73 3.70 -9.74 4.03
N ILE A 74 4.54 -8.97 3.35
CA ILE A 74 4.99 -9.28 2.00
C ILE A 74 6.04 -10.38 2.09
N GLU A 75 5.77 -11.50 1.42
CA GLU A 75 6.77 -12.54 1.16
C GLU A 75 7.53 -12.23 -0.12
N SER A 76 6.83 -11.79 -1.17
CA SER A 76 7.43 -11.45 -2.46
C SER A 76 6.67 -10.32 -3.15
N TRP A 77 7.41 -9.47 -3.86
CA TRP A 77 6.84 -8.45 -4.76
C TRP A 77 6.49 -9.00 -6.14
N GLY A 78 6.86 -10.25 -6.42
CA GLY A 78 6.73 -10.85 -7.75
C GLY A 78 7.63 -10.19 -8.79
N ASP A 79 7.35 -10.49 -10.07
CA ASP A 79 8.15 -10.02 -11.21
C ASP A 79 7.51 -8.84 -11.97
N ILE A 80 6.28 -8.46 -11.60
CA ILE A 80 5.51 -7.41 -12.30
C ILE A 80 5.89 -6.03 -11.77
N LEU A 81 6.00 -5.87 -10.45
CA LEU A 81 6.29 -4.59 -9.83
C LEU A 81 7.78 -4.42 -9.55
N ASN A 82 8.33 -3.27 -9.95
CA ASN A 82 9.63 -2.84 -9.47
C ASN A 82 9.48 -2.20 -8.09
N LYS A 83 9.87 -2.93 -7.04
CA LYS A 83 9.82 -2.47 -5.64
C LYS A 83 10.42 -1.07 -5.44
N ASP A 84 11.65 -0.85 -5.90
CA ASP A 84 12.35 0.42 -5.71
C ASP A 84 11.65 1.58 -6.43
N GLY A 85 11.03 1.28 -7.59
CA GLY A 85 10.20 2.23 -8.31
C GLY A 85 8.93 2.59 -7.53
N VAL A 86 8.23 1.60 -7.02
CA VAL A 86 6.98 1.75 -6.26
C VAL A 86 7.22 2.50 -4.95
N GLN A 87 8.29 2.17 -4.21
CA GLN A 87 8.63 2.85 -2.95
C GLN A 87 8.90 4.35 -3.10
N LYS A 88 9.19 4.86 -4.30
CA LYS A 88 9.32 6.31 -4.53
C LYS A 88 7.99 7.05 -4.34
N ILE A 89 6.85 6.36 -4.44
CA ILE A 89 5.53 6.95 -4.21
C ILE A 89 5.39 7.48 -2.77
N MET A 90 6.03 6.81 -1.80
CA MET A 90 6.03 7.23 -0.39
C MET A 90 7.05 8.30 -0.06
N ARG A 91 7.94 8.66 -0.99
CA ARG A 91 8.94 9.70 -0.76
C ARG A 91 8.35 11.05 -1.17
N PRO A 92 8.51 12.12 -0.37
CA PRO A 92 8.18 13.46 -0.83
C PRO A 92 8.94 13.73 -2.12
N ALA A 93 8.27 14.28 -3.13
CA ALA A 93 8.96 14.82 -4.29
C ALA A 93 9.90 15.93 -3.77
N ALA A 94 11.21 15.72 -3.90
CA ALA A 94 12.22 16.72 -3.62
C ALA A 94 12.10 17.90 -4.59
#